data_AF-A0A1Q8YIR5-F1
#
_entry.id   AF-A0A1Q8YIR5-F1
#
_cell.length_a   1.000
_cell.length_b   1.000
_cell.length_c   1.000
_cell.angle_alpha   90.00
_cell.angle_beta   90.00
_cell.angle_gamma   90.00
#
_symmetry.space_group_name_H-M   'P 1'
#
loop_
_entity.id
_entity.type
_entity.pdbx_description
1 polymer ?
#
loop_
_entity_poly.entity_id
_entity_poly.type
_entity_poly.pdbx_seq_one_letter_code
_entity_poly.pdbx_strand_id
1 'polypeptide(L)'
;MLEKIKERVASGKPGSILIAGTAGDGKTYHCRSLWSFLGGADKEWSNDSTVKMLTLADGRRAVFVKDLSELSDDQGDQALALMEQTVFWGVDNSIVVAAANHGQILKRLGNLGIREKREHPLRKHIQDAFLLSGTPMDRLAIFDLSRTTHRSSLEEVLKAVAGHEEWGHCARCTRQGDGRVGSVALSRA
;
A
#
# COMPACT_ATOMS: atom_id res chain seq x y z
N MET A 1 -8.13 1.36 7.69
CA MET A 1 -7.68 0.99 6.33
C MET A 1 -8.38 -0.27 5.84
N LEU A 2 -8.28 -1.39 6.57
CA LEU A 2 -8.93 -2.67 6.24
C LEU A 2 -10.41 -2.53 5.81
N GLU A 3 -11.23 -1.77 6.53
CA GLU A 3 -12.64 -1.58 6.17
C GLU A 3 -12.82 -0.97 4.77
N LYS A 4 -12.00 0.01 4.38
CA LYS A 4 -12.03 0.59 3.02
C LYS A 4 -11.68 -0.44 1.94
N ILE A 5 -10.79 -1.39 2.26
CA ILE A 5 -10.43 -2.48 1.35
C ILE A 5 -11.62 -3.43 1.18
N LYS A 6 -12.26 -3.81 2.29
CA LYS A 6 -13.47 -4.65 2.27
C LYS A 6 -14.60 -3.99 1.50
N GLU A 7 -14.87 -2.70 1.75
CA GLU A 7 -15.84 -1.89 1.01
C GLU A 7 -15.55 -1.88 -0.49
N ARG A 8 -14.27 -1.70 -0.89
CA ARG A 8 -13.88 -1.70 -2.31
C ARG A 8 -14.19 -3.04 -2.99
N VAL A 9 -13.97 -4.17 -2.34
CA VAL A 9 -14.31 -5.48 -2.91
C VAL A 9 -15.82 -5.70 -2.91
N ALA A 10 -16.48 -5.43 -1.78
CA ALA A 10 -17.92 -5.61 -1.60
C ALA A 10 -18.76 -4.71 -2.53
N SER A 11 -18.22 -3.58 -2.97
CA SER A 11 -18.88 -2.69 -3.93
C SER A 11 -19.17 -3.31 -5.30
N GLY A 12 -18.61 -4.50 -5.59
CA GLY A 12 -18.80 -5.14 -6.90
C GLY A 12 -18.01 -4.48 -8.04
N LYS A 13 -17.39 -3.31 -7.81
CA LYS A 13 -16.68 -2.58 -8.84
C LYS A 13 -15.57 -3.43 -9.48
N PRO A 14 -15.47 -3.48 -10.82
CA PRO A 14 -14.45 -4.25 -11.52
C PRO A 14 -13.05 -3.65 -11.32
N GLY A 15 -12.03 -4.37 -11.75
CA GLY A 15 -10.64 -3.96 -11.64
C GLY A 15 -9.86 -4.65 -10.52
N SER A 16 -8.74 -4.04 -10.12
CA SER A 16 -7.77 -4.65 -9.20
C SER A 16 -7.46 -3.78 -7.98
N ILE A 17 -6.86 -4.42 -6.99
CA ILE A 17 -6.46 -3.82 -5.71
C ILE A 17 -4.97 -4.07 -5.48
N LEU A 18 -4.26 -3.00 -5.17
CA LEU A 18 -2.88 -3.04 -4.71
C LEU A 18 -2.82 -2.60 -3.25
N ILE A 19 -2.31 -3.46 -2.39
CA ILE A 19 -2.03 -3.17 -0.98
C ILE A 19 -0.52 -2.94 -0.87
N ALA A 20 -0.13 -1.66 -0.89
CA ALA A 20 1.25 -1.22 -0.81
C ALA A 20 1.66 -0.90 0.62
N GLY A 21 2.96 -0.95 0.90
CA GLY A 21 3.50 -0.66 2.23
C GLY A 21 4.92 -1.18 2.35
N THR A 22 5.66 -0.74 3.35
CA THR A 22 7.00 -1.21 3.67
C THR A 22 6.97 -2.45 4.56
N ALA A 23 8.15 -2.97 4.93
CA ALA A 23 8.24 -4.10 5.85
C ALA A 23 7.62 -3.75 7.20
N GLY A 24 6.82 -4.65 7.78
CA GLY A 24 6.15 -4.42 9.06
C GLY A 24 4.80 -3.69 8.97
N ASP A 25 4.42 -3.11 7.84
CA ASP A 25 3.13 -2.38 7.69
C ASP A 25 1.88 -3.29 7.67
N GLY A 26 2.02 -4.60 7.84
CA GLY A 26 0.88 -5.52 7.96
C GLY A 26 0.16 -5.81 6.64
N LYS A 27 0.83 -5.74 5.48
CA LYS A 27 0.25 -6.12 4.18
C LYS A 27 -0.34 -7.53 4.18
N THR A 28 0.43 -8.51 4.68
CA THR A 28 0.00 -9.92 4.78
C THR A 28 -1.22 -10.08 5.69
N TYR A 29 -1.28 -9.31 6.78
CA TYR A 29 -2.45 -9.29 7.67
C TYR A 29 -3.70 -8.75 6.95
N HIS A 30 -3.57 -7.65 6.19
CA HIS A 30 -4.69 -7.08 5.44
C HIS A 30 -5.19 -8.04 4.35
N CYS A 31 -4.28 -8.70 3.61
CA CYS A 31 -4.68 -9.70 2.63
C CYS A 31 -5.36 -10.92 3.27
N ARG A 32 -4.82 -11.46 4.39
CA ARG A 32 -5.43 -12.59 5.12
C ARG A 32 -6.82 -12.23 5.67
N SER A 33 -6.94 -11.03 6.21
CA SER A 33 -8.22 -10.53 6.74
C SER A 33 -9.25 -10.37 5.64
N LEU A 34 -8.85 -9.86 4.47
CA LEU A 34 -9.72 -9.76 3.31
C LEU A 34 -10.09 -11.14 2.75
N TRP A 35 -9.14 -12.07 2.66
CA TRP A 35 -9.38 -13.46 2.26
C TRP A 35 -10.46 -14.12 3.14
N SER A 36 -10.31 -14.00 4.46
CA SER A 36 -11.27 -14.56 5.42
C SER A 36 -12.64 -13.90 5.31
N PHE A 37 -12.67 -12.57 5.12
CA PHE A 37 -13.92 -11.81 4.92
C PHE A 37 -14.69 -12.26 3.67
N LEU A 38 -13.98 -12.63 2.60
CA LEU A 38 -14.60 -13.11 1.36
C LEU A 38 -14.97 -14.60 1.39
N GLY A 39 -14.83 -15.27 2.55
CA GLY A 39 -15.19 -16.68 2.74
C GLY A 39 -14.07 -17.67 2.46
N GLY A 40 -12.84 -17.20 2.25
CA GLY A 40 -11.67 -18.07 2.09
C GLY A 40 -11.28 -18.76 3.39
N ALA A 41 -10.90 -20.04 3.31
CA ALA A 41 -10.52 -20.82 4.49
C ALA A 41 -9.09 -20.49 4.98
N ASP A 42 -8.89 -20.46 6.30
CA ASP A 42 -7.57 -20.13 6.87
C ASP A 42 -6.49 -21.18 6.56
N LYS A 43 -6.90 -22.46 6.48
CA LYS A 43 -6.03 -23.56 6.07
C LYS A 43 -5.53 -23.38 4.65
N GLU A 44 -6.37 -22.87 3.75
CA GLU A 44 -5.96 -22.56 2.38
C GLU A 44 -4.96 -21.41 2.41
N TRP A 45 -5.26 -20.29 3.08
CA TRP A 45 -4.35 -19.15 3.19
C TRP A 45 -2.93 -19.54 3.65
N SER A 46 -2.88 -20.42 4.64
CA SER A 46 -1.66 -20.87 5.31
C SER A 46 -0.81 -21.85 4.50
N ASN A 47 -1.33 -22.41 3.40
CA ASN A 47 -0.52 -23.28 2.54
C ASN A 47 0.62 -22.50 1.84
N ASP A 48 1.63 -23.23 1.36
CA ASP A 48 2.87 -22.66 0.82
C ASP A 48 2.71 -21.88 -0.49
N SER A 49 1.53 -21.94 -1.13
CA SER A 49 1.29 -21.17 -2.36
C SER A 49 1.31 -19.67 -2.09
N THR A 50 2.12 -18.93 -2.84
CA THR A 50 2.20 -17.47 -2.80
C THR A 50 1.01 -16.79 -3.50
N VAL A 51 0.39 -17.50 -4.45
CA VAL A 51 -0.85 -17.10 -5.13
C VAL A 51 -2.03 -17.92 -4.62
N LYS A 52 -3.13 -17.25 -4.30
CA LYS A 52 -4.36 -17.84 -3.75
C LYS A 52 -5.54 -17.46 -4.62
N MET A 53 -6.52 -18.35 -4.73
CA MET A 53 -7.70 -18.13 -5.58
C MET A 53 -8.98 -18.46 -4.83
N LEU A 54 -9.99 -17.62 -5.01
CA LEU A 54 -11.29 -17.73 -4.39
C LEU A 54 -12.36 -17.33 -5.43
N THR A 55 -13.46 -18.06 -5.47
CA THR A 55 -14.66 -17.62 -6.20
C THR A 55 -15.50 -16.74 -5.28
N LEU A 56 -15.77 -15.52 -5.70
CA LEU A 56 -16.60 -14.57 -4.97
C LEU A 56 -18.08 -14.92 -5.11
N ALA A 57 -18.91 -14.41 -4.18
CA ALA A 57 -20.36 -14.62 -4.20
C ALA A 57 -21.05 -14.11 -5.48
N ASP A 58 -20.45 -13.12 -6.16
CA ASP A 58 -20.93 -12.58 -7.43
C ASP A 58 -20.41 -13.35 -8.67
N GLY A 59 -19.70 -14.47 -8.46
CA GLY A 59 -19.17 -15.34 -9.50
C GLY A 59 -17.81 -14.91 -10.06
N ARG A 60 -17.27 -13.75 -9.68
CA ARG A 60 -15.91 -13.34 -10.09
C ARG A 60 -14.85 -14.17 -9.37
N ARG A 61 -13.70 -14.33 -10.02
CA ARG A 61 -12.52 -14.99 -9.43
C ARG A 61 -11.61 -13.96 -8.77
N ALA A 62 -11.42 -14.05 -7.47
CA ALA A 62 -10.40 -13.27 -6.75
C ALA A 62 -9.07 -14.01 -6.76
N VAL A 63 -8.03 -13.34 -7.26
CA VAL A 63 -6.64 -13.82 -7.28
C VAL A 63 -5.84 -12.99 -6.28
N PHE A 64 -5.41 -13.62 -5.20
CA PHE A 64 -4.64 -13.02 -4.13
C PHE A 64 -3.16 -13.33 -4.31
N VAL A 65 -2.34 -12.28 -4.34
CA VAL A 65 -0.87 -12.39 -4.27
C VAL A 65 -0.44 -11.95 -2.87
N LYS A 66 0.04 -12.91 -2.07
CA LYS A 66 0.43 -12.70 -0.65
C LYS A 66 1.58 -11.72 -0.53
N ASP A 67 2.61 -11.91 -1.35
CA ASP A 67 3.76 -11.04 -1.47
C ASP A 67 4.30 -11.14 -2.91
N LEU A 68 4.31 -10.01 -3.62
CA LEU A 68 4.79 -9.96 -5.00
C LEU A 68 6.29 -10.26 -5.13
N SER A 69 7.07 -10.10 -4.06
CA SER A 69 8.50 -10.39 -4.06
C SER A 69 8.86 -11.85 -3.87
N GLU A 70 7.95 -12.65 -3.32
CA GLU A 70 8.12 -14.09 -3.17
C GLU A 70 7.74 -14.88 -4.44
N LEU A 71 7.11 -14.21 -5.43
CA LEU A 71 6.78 -14.84 -6.71
C LEU A 71 8.02 -15.05 -7.58
N SER A 72 8.02 -16.14 -8.35
CA SER A 72 8.92 -16.26 -9.49
C SER A 72 8.64 -15.15 -10.52
N ASP A 73 9.55 -14.98 -11.49
CA ASP A 73 9.34 -14.04 -12.59
C ASP A 73 8.05 -14.38 -13.35
N ASP A 74 7.86 -15.63 -13.75
CA ASP A 74 6.66 -16.08 -14.48
C ASP A 74 5.36 -15.87 -13.69
N GLN A 75 5.35 -16.23 -12.40
CA GLN A 75 4.14 -16.06 -11.57
C GLN A 75 3.78 -14.60 -11.38
N GLY A 76 4.78 -13.74 -11.14
CA GLY A 76 4.50 -12.32 -10.97
C GLY A 76 4.17 -11.63 -12.29
N ASP A 77 4.74 -12.05 -13.41
CA ASP A 77 4.39 -11.54 -14.73
C ASP A 77 2.94 -11.90 -15.07
N GLN A 78 2.50 -13.12 -14.80
CA GLN A 78 1.10 -13.53 -14.94
C GLN A 78 0.16 -12.71 -14.04
N ALA A 79 0.53 -12.49 -12.78
CA ALA A 79 -0.27 -11.69 -11.86
C ALA A 79 -0.38 -10.22 -12.29
N LEU A 80 0.72 -9.63 -12.76
CA LEU A 80 0.75 -8.25 -13.25
C LEU A 80 0.03 -8.11 -14.59
N ALA A 81 0.12 -9.09 -15.48
CA ALA A 81 -0.64 -9.13 -16.73
C ALA A 81 -2.16 -9.22 -16.46
N LEU A 82 -2.59 -10.05 -15.52
CA LEU A 82 -4.00 -10.10 -15.11
C LEU A 82 -4.45 -8.79 -14.46
N MET A 83 -3.58 -8.17 -13.65
CA MET A 83 -3.85 -6.84 -13.10
C MET A 83 -4.00 -5.81 -14.22
N GLU A 84 -3.14 -5.81 -15.23
CA GLU A 84 -3.25 -4.93 -16.39
C GLU A 84 -4.58 -5.15 -17.13
N GLN A 85 -4.95 -6.42 -17.37
CA GLN A 85 -6.20 -6.80 -18.04
C GLN A 85 -7.45 -6.33 -17.31
N THR A 86 -7.49 -6.50 -16.00
CA THR A 86 -8.61 -6.05 -15.18
C THR A 86 -8.66 -4.53 -15.06
N VAL A 87 -7.52 -3.84 -15.13
CA VAL A 87 -7.47 -2.37 -15.03
C VAL A 87 -7.83 -1.70 -16.35
N PHE A 88 -7.24 -2.12 -17.47
CA PHE A 88 -7.31 -1.40 -18.75
C PHE A 88 -8.11 -2.12 -19.84
N TRP A 89 -8.20 -3.45 -19.80
CA TRP A 89 -8.71 -4.25 -20.92
C TRP A 89 -10.11 -4.83 -20.66
N GLY A 90 -10.85 -4.31 -19.68
CA GLY A 90 -12.26 -4.67 -19.45
C GLY A 90 -12.50 -6.09 -18.94
N VAL A 91 -11.48 -6.76 -18.40
CA VAL A 91 -11.66 -8.08 -17.79
C VAL A 91 -12.35 -7.92 -16.43
N ASP A 92 -13.64 -8.26 -16.37
CA ASP A 92 -14.50 -8.06 -15.20
C ASP A 92 -14.79 -9.34 -14.41
N ASN A 93 -14.46 -10.50 -14.99
CA ASN A 93 -14.68 -11.81 -14.34
C ASN A 93 -13.64 -12.15 -13.26
N SER A 94 -12.63 -11.30 -13.07
CA SER A 94 -11.54 -11.53 -12.14
C SER A 94 -11.16 -10.23 -11.42
N ILE A 95 -10.67 -10.35 -10.19
CA ILE A 95 -10.08 -9.26 -9.41
C ILE A 95 -8.72 -9.71 -8.88
N VAL A 96 -7.67 -8.92 -9.10
CA VAL A 96 -6.36 -9.18 -8.50
C VAL A 96 -6.23 -8.36 -7.23
N VAL A 97 -5.87 -9.02 -6.12
CA VAL A 97 -5.49 -8.37 -4.86
C VAL A 97 -4.03 -8.69 -4.60
N ALA A 98 -3.15 -7.73 -4.80
CA ALA A 98 -1.71 -7.94 -4.60
C ALA A 98 -1.17 -7.13 -3.43
N ALA A 99 -0.40 -7.79 -2.56
CA ALA A 99 0.44 -7.12 -1.59
C ALA A 99 1.88 -6.97 -2.11
N ALA A 100 2.43 -5.76 -2.02
CA ALA A 100 3.79 -5.49 -2.49
C ALA A 100 4.43 -4.32 -1.74
N ASN A 101 5.76 -4.30 -1.67
CA ASN A 101 6.49 -3.09 -1.30
C ASN A 101 6.52 -2.09 -2.47
N HIS A 102 6.54 -0.79 -2.17
CA HIS A 102 6.55 0.28 -3.18
C HIS A 102 7.64 0.10 -4.24
N GLY A 103 8.89 -0.09 -3.79
CA GLY A 103 10.03 -0.26 -4.69
C GLY A 103 9.98 -1.58 -5.47
N GLN A 104 9.46 -2.65 -4.87
CA GLN A 104 9.41 -3.97 -5.50
C GLN A 104 8.43 -3.99 -6.68
N ILE A 105 7.24 -3.43 -6.52
CA ILE A 105 6.26 -3.38 -7.61
C ILE A 105 6.75 -2.51 -8.77
N LEU A 106 7.32 -1.33 -8.48
CA LEU A 106 7.88 -0.46 -9.51
C LEU A 106 9.06 -1.10 -10.25
N LYS A 107 9.94 -1.80 -9.52
CA LYS A 107 11.06 -2.54 -10.11
C LYS A 107 10.56 -3.68 -11.00
N ARG A 108 9.60 -4.48 -10.53
CA ARG A 108 9.06 -5.61 -11.31
C ARG A 108 8.35 -5.13 -12.58
N LEU A 109 7.51 -4.10 -12.49
CA LEU A 109 6.89 -3.48 -13.67
C LEU A 109 7.91 -2.90 -14.65
N GLY A 110 9.01 -2.33 -14.13
CA GLY A 110 10.12 -1.87 -14.97
C GLY A 110 10.83 -3.00 -15.70
N ASN A 111 11.16 -4.08 -15.00
CA ASN A 111 11.78 -5.27 -15.59
C ASN A 111 10.88 -5.92 -16.64
N LEU A 112 9.58 -6.04 -16.35
CA LEU A 112 8.59 -6.59 -17.29
C LEU A 112 8.49 -5.72 -18.55
N GLY A 113 8.42 -4.40 -18.40
CA GLY A 113 8.43 -3.48 -19.55
C GLY A 113 9.68 -3.61 -20.42
N ILE A 114 10.86 -3.79 -19.81
CA ILE A 114 12.12 -4.04 -20.56
C ILE A 114 12.01 -5.35 -21.37
N ARG A 115 11.53 -6.44 -20.75
CA ARG A 115 11.36 -7.75 -21.43
C ARG A 115 10.37 -7.66 -22.60
N GLU A 116 9.30 -6.89 -22.43
CA GLU A 116 8.24 -6.70 -23.44
C GLU A 116 8.53 -5.56 -24.42
N LYS A 117 9.67 -4.86 -24.27
CA LYS A 117 10.08 -3.72 -25.10
C LYS A 117 9.02 -2.59 -25.15
N ARG A 118 8.34 -2.35 -24.02
CA ARG A 118 7.35 -1.28 -23.85
C ARG A 118 7.43 -0.67 -22.45
N GLU A 119 6.91 0.53 -22.28
CA GLU A 119 6.62 1.02 -20.93
C GLU A 119 5.37 0.32 -20.39
N HIS A 120 5.46 -0.28 -19.20
CA HIS A 120 4.31 -0.96 -18.61
C HIS A 120 3.27 0.07 -18.13
N PRO A 121 2.00 0.00 -18.56
CA PRO A 121 0.99 1.05 -18.34
C PRO A 121 0.70 1.29 -16.86
N LEU A 122 0.67 0.24 -16.03
CA LEU A 122 0.51 0.36 -14.57
C LEU A 122 1.61 1.17 -13.88
N ARG A 123 2.83 1.22 -14.42
CA ARG A 123 4.01 1.75 -13.72
C ARG A 123 3.85 3.22 -13.33
N LYS A 124 3.50 4.07 -14.30
CA LYS A 124 3.34 5.52 -14.08
C LYS A 124 2.21 5.80 -13.09
N HIS A 125 1.06 5.15 -13.25
CA HIS A 125 -0.07 5.35 -12.37
C HIS A 125 0.22 4.94 -10.91
N ILE A 126 0.92 3.82 -10.70
CA ILE A 126 1.31 3.37 -9.36
C ILE A 126 2.35 4.33 -8.76
N GLN A 127 3.33 4.78 -9.56
CA GLN A 127 4.34 5.74 -9.12
C GLN A 127 3.71 7.07 -8.70
N ASP A 128 2.84 7.64 -9.53
CA ASP A 128 2.16 8.92 -9.24
C ASP A 128 1.25 8.80 -8.01
N ALA A 129 0.59 7.65 -7.84
CA ALA A 129 -0.21 7.38 -6.64
C ALA A 129 0.64 7.36 -5.36
N PHE A 130 1.86 6.80 -5.42
CA PHE A 130 2.80 6.81 -4.30
C PHE A 130 3.36 8.20 -4.00
N LEU A 131 3.53 9.05 -5.02
CA LEU A 131 3.98 10.44 -4.89
C LEU A 131 2.88 11.44 -4.55
N LEU A 132 1.62 11.00 -4.41
CA LEU A 132 0.45 11.87 -4.20
C LEU A 132 0.21 12.88 -5.36
N SER A 133 0.78 12.60 -6.53
CA SER A 133 0.69 13.44 -7.72
C SER A 133 -0.26 12.89 -8.79
N GLY A 134 -0.81 11.69 -8.58
CA GLY A 134 -1.65 10.99 -9.54
C GLY A 134 -3.16 11.19 -9.34
N THR A 135 -3.90 11.15 -10.44
CA THR A 135 -5.37 11.04 -10.42
C THR A 135 -5.77 9.61 -10.01
N PRO A 136 -6.74 9.43 -9.10
CA PRO A 136 -7.28 8.12 -8.78
C PRO A 136 -7.79 7.39 -10.02
N MET A 137 -7.46 6.11 -10.17
CA MET A 137 -8.03 5.27 -11.22
C MET A 137 -9.27 4.55 -10.70
N ASP A 138 -10.34 4.50 -11.49
CA ASP A 138 -11.58 3.83 -11.09
C ASP A 138 -11.38 2.31 -10.95
N ARG A 139 -10.60 1.72 -11.86
CA ARG A 139 -10.35 0.27 -11.95
C ARG A 139 -9.07 -0.21 -11.25
N LEU A 140 -8.31 0.68 -10.59
CA LEU A 140 -7.19 0.29 -9.72
C LEU A 140 -7.28 1.03 -8.39
N ALA A 141 -7.62 0.30 -7.33
CA ALA A 141 -7.57 0.84 -5.98
C ALA A 141 -6.20 0.57 -5.35
N ILE A 142 -5.50 1.63 -4.96
CA ILE A 142 -4.19 1.53 -4.28
C ILE A 142 -4.37 1.93 -2.82
N PHE A 143 -4.10 0.99 -1.91
CA PHE A 143 -4.11 1.21 -0.48
C PHE A 143 -2.69 1.18 0.05
N ASP A 144 -2.14 2.36 0.35
CA ASP A 144 -0.80 2.50 0.92
C ASP A 144 -0.86 2.49 2.45
N LEU A 145 -0.44 1.37 3.05
CA LEU A 145 -0.47 1.14 4.49
C LEU A 145 0.55 2.00 5.24
N SER A 146 1.71 2.28 4.64
CA SER A 146 2.80 3.04 5.26
C SER A 146 2.35 4.43 5.72
N ARG A 147 1.42 5.04 4.97
CA ARG A 147 0.86 6.36 5.28
C ARG A 147 0.04 6.39 6.56
N THR A 148 -0.55 5.25 6.95
CA THR A 148 -1.35 5.14 8.17
C THR A 148 -0.44 4.97 9.39
N THR A 149 0.63 4.18 9.24
CA THR A 149 1.66 3.95 10.26
C THR A 149 2.50 5.21 10.53
N HIS A 150 2.88 5.96 9.49
CA HIS A 150 3.71 7.15 9.65
C HIS A 150 2.98 8.35 10.25
N ARG A 151 1.68 8.53 9.99
CA ARG A 151 0.91 9.64 10.61
C ARG A 151 0.77 9.47 12.12
N SER A 152 0.41 8.26 12.57
CA SER A 152 0.26 7.96 14.00
C SER A 152 1.60 8.10 14.74
N SER A 153 2.67 7.50 14.22
CA SER A 153 4.00 7.62 14.83
C SER A 153 4.56 9.05 14.83
N LEU A 154 4.34 9.84 13.77
CA LEU A 154 4.77 11.24 13.76
C LEU A 154 3.97 12.09 14.74
N GLU A 155 2.66 11.92 14.84
CA GLU A 155 1.84 12.64 15.82
C GLU A 155 2.23 12.29 17.25
N GLU A 156 2.53 11.01 17.54
CA GLU A 156 3.03 10.58 18.85
C GLU A 156 4.40 11.20 19.16
N VAL A 157 5.34 11.20 18.20
CA VAL A 157 6.64 11.85 18.37
C VAL A 157 6.48 13.36 18.54
N LEU A 158 5.66 14.02 17.72
CA LEU A 158 5.40 15.45 17.85
C LEU A 158 4.75 15.79 19.18
N LYS A 159 3.85 14.95 19.69
CA LYS A 159 3.23 15.13 21.00
C LYS A 159 4.24 14.91 22.13
N ALA A 160 5.09 13.89 22.03
CA ALA A 160 6.16 13.64 23.00
C ALA A 160 7.19 14.78 23.02
N VAL A 161 7.57 15.29 21.85
CA VAL A 161 8.44 16.45 21.73
C VAL A 161 7.73 17.68 22.26
N ALA A 162 6.58 18.10 21.72
CA ALA A 162 5.89 19.33 22.12
C ALA A 162 5.42 19.34 23.58
N GLY A 163 5.17 18.16 24.18
CA GLY A 163 4.79 17.99 25.57
C GLY A 163 5.95 17.82 26.55
N HIS A 164 7.20 17.91 26.09
CA HIS A 164 8.37 17.67 26.94
C HIS A 164 8.50 18.74 28.05
N GLU A 165 8.68 18.31 29.30
CA GLU A 165 8.67 19.19 30.48
C GLU A 165 9.73 20.31 30.41
N GLU A 166 10.89 20.02 29.79
CA GLU A 166 11.96 21.00 29.55
C GLU A 166 11.52 22.19 28.67
N TRP A 167 10.47 22.09 27.85
CA TRP A 167 9.92 23.27 27.15
C TRP A 167 9.30 24.28 28.11
N GLY A 168 8.86 23.85 29.29
CA GLY A 168 8.41 24.74 30.37
C GLY A 168 9.52 25.68 30.86
N HIS A 169 10.79 25.29 30.69
CA HIS A 169 11.93 26.15 31.01
C HIS A 169 12.14 27.27 29.98
N CYS A 170 11.59 27.15 28.75
CA CYS A 170 11.59 28.24 27.78
C CYS A 170 10.75 29.45 28.22
N ALA A 171 9.71 29.25 29.05
CA ALA A 171 8.91 30.36 29.60
C ALA A 171 9.68 31.24 30.60
N ARG A 172 10.81 30.75 31.12
CA ARG A 172 11.73 31.49 32.00
C ARG A 172 12.98 31.98 31.25
N CYS A 173 13.04 31.78 29.94
CA CYS A 173 14.19 32.18 29.13
C CYS A 173 14.20 33.71 28.96
N THR A 174 15.32 34.33 29.36
CA THR A 174 15.58 35.78 29.25
C THR A 174 15.50 36.35 27.83
N ARG A 175 15.39 35.50 26.79
CA ARG A 175 15.24 35.91 25.39
C ARG A 175 13.80 36.26 24.96
N GLN A 176 12.77 36.05 25.78
CA GLN A 176 11.39 36.43 25.43
C GLN A 176 11.14 37.96 25.47
N GLY A 177 12.02 38.74 26.11
CA GLY A 177 11.81 40.17 26.32
C GLY A 177 12.05 41.09 25.12
N ASP A 178 12.56 40.59 23.99
CA ASP A 178 13.13 41.47 22.94
C ASP A 178 12.59 41.22 21.51
N GLY A 179 11.39 40.63 21.40
CA GLY A 179 10.68 40.53 20.11
C GLY A 179 11.33 39.64 19.04
N ARG A 180 12.35 38.84 19.39
CA ARG A 180 12.99 37.89 18.46
C ARG A 180 12.57 36.46 18.79
N VAL A 181 11.84 35.83 17.87
CA VAL A 181 11.53 34.39 17.92
C VAL A 181 12.84 33.61 17.88
N GLY A 182 13.11 32.83 18.93
CA GLY A 182 14.38 32.14 19.12
C GLY A 182 14.61 31.05 18.08
N SER A 183 15.69 31.14 17.31
CA SER A 183 16.19 30.04 16.49
C SER A 183 16.65 28.89 17.38
N VAL A 184 16.20 27.66 17.07
CA VAL A 184 16.72 26.43 17.68
C VAL A 184 18.20 26.33 17.34
N ALA A 185 19.06 26.67 18.29
CA ALA A 185 20.49 26.41 18.17
C ALA A 185 20.70 24.91 18.39
N LEU A 186 21.05 24.20 17.31
CA LEU A 186 21.49 22.81 17.34
C LEU A 186 22.56 22.63 18.42
N SER A 187 22.22 21.87 19.45
CA SER A 187 23.17 21.36 20.42
C SER A 187 24.16 20.45 19.69
N ARG A 188 25.38 20.92 19.48
CA ARG A 188 26.51 20.04 19.13
C ARG A 188 26.88 19.27 20.40
N ALA A 189 26.95 17.95 20.25
CA ALA A 189 27.51 17.02 21.21
C ALA A 189 28.97 17.35 21.55
#